data_AF-A0A3D6E2V6-F1
#
_entry.id   AF-A0A3D6E2V6-F1
#
_cell.length_a   1.000
_cell.length_b   1.000
_cell.length_c   1.000
_cell.angle_alpha   90.00
_cell.angle_beta   90.00
_cell.angle_gamma   90.00
#
_symmetry.space_group_name_H-M   'P 1'
#
loop_
_entity.id
_entity.type
_entity.pdbx_description
1 polymer ?
#
loop_
_entity_poly.entity_id
_entity_poly.type
_entity_poly.pdbx_seq_one_letter_code
_entity_poly.pdbx_strand_id
1 'polypeptide(L)'
;MRAPPSLLAGRLPPCSGQPPRSADRWRRRVTAAGRRRQQAGVALMAMLVLLTLWGLYLFAGQLNANQLLLANARNGAAALGQAREAVIGDAISRLPVNDASYLRLPDLGFSPVGVLAEGFVSPNFAGNGKDSSVIGKFPWRTLGMAPLRDQRGQCLWYVVSGRFQKAIKTDMLNWDTQGQISVMDSNGNVVATNLAALIVAPGRALEGQSHALADPVYAECGGNYDARQYLDAFNNGNAIAGQVNYFAGSINNRVAADGSSKIFVGAETDFYNDRFLIITVDDIFTPLIRRADFRDAIGAMLDYFKGQNDAIKAQNDVIAAENVVRIQNGLEPLPLVAQVGVTGSKGVDGLDCGAAPDPAFCSNWKEMLLLTQLSAPAPIIIDGVASANCNRVLIFAGRKAAGQVRGTVAEKADKANYLEDQNASSFNVPVAVASVFRGSSVFDFRTPAADLLRCLL
;
A
#
# COMPACT_ATOMS: atom_id res chain seq x y z
N MET A 1 -32.24 27.39 62.19
CA MET A 1 -33.14 28.18 63.07
C MET A 1 -33.98 29.11 62.21
N ARG A 2 -35.25 29.29 62.60
CA ARG A 2 -36.10 30.50 62.50
C ARG A 2 -35.87 31.55 61.39
N ALA A 3 -36.91 31.74 60.57
CA ALA A 3 -37.35 33.01 59.95
C ALA A 3 -38.16 33.84 61.03
N PRO A 4 -39.01 34.88 60.79
CA PRO A 4 -39.70 35.29 59.55
C PRO A 4 -39.70 36.85 59.27
N PRO A 5 -40.82 37.60 59.07
CA PRO A 5 -41.22 38.05 57.72
C PRO A 5 -41.67 39.53 57.59
N SER A 6 -42.05 39.95 56.37
CA SER A 6 -43.24 40.79 56.05
C SER A 6 -43.27 41.16 54.55
N LEU A 7 -44.32 41.78 53.99
CA LEU A 7 -45.77 41.43 53.85
C LEU A 7 -46.46 42.60 53.09
N LEU A 8 -47.36 42.32 52.13
CA LEU A 8 -48.43 43.17 51.52
C LEU A 8 -48.56 42.93 49.98
N ALA A 9 -49.71 43.07 49.30
CA ALA A 9 -51.08 42.61 49.58
C ALA A 9 -52.04 42.76 48.36
N GLY A 10 -52.93 41.77 48.14
CA GLY A 10 -54.16 41.87 47.32
C GLY A 10 -54.01 41.68 45.79
N ARG A 11 -55.09 41.44 45.01
CA ARG A 11 -56.47 40.96 45.31
C ARG A 11 -57.17 40.52 43.98
N LEU A 12 -58.21 39.68 44.03
CA LEU A 12 -59.02 39.14 42.89
C LEU A 12 -60.51 38.99 43.32
N PRO A 13 -61.50 38.69 42.43
CA PRO A 13 -61.74 39.11 41.03
C PRO A 13 -62.98 40.07 40.95
N PRO A 14 -64.28 39.76 40.61
CA PRO A 14 -64.99 38.62 39.95
C PRO A 14 -65.99 38.95 38.79
N CYS A 15 -66.35 37.92 38.01
CA CYS A 15 -67.65 37.54 37.38
C CYS A 15 -68.61 38.50 36.59
N SER A 16 -68.86 38.11 35.31
CA SER A 16 -70.16 37.90 34.59
C SER A 16 -71.23 38.99 34.36
N GLY A 17 -71.78 39.07 33.11
CA GLY A 17 -73.08 39.72 32.78
C GLY A 17 -73.56 39.58 31.31
N GLN A 18 -74.87 39.40 31.09
CA GLN A 18 -75.62 39.33 29.81
C GLN A 18 -77.09 39.82 30.03
N PRO A 19 -77.97 40.04 29.01
CA PRO A 19 -77.75 40.21 27.56
C PRO A 19 -78.06 41.66 27.09
N PRO A 20 -79.26 42.16 26.66
CA PRO A 20 -80.57 41.58 26.28
C PRO A 20 -80.83 41.60 24.72
N ARG A 21 -81.91 42.24 24.21
CA ARG A 21 -82.37 42.21 22.79
C ARG A 21 -83.30 43.38 22.38
N SER A 22 -83.18 43.85 21.13
CA SER A 22 -84.27 44.19 20.17
C SER A 22 -83.62 44.50 18.80
N ALA A 23 -84.03 44.04 17.61
CA ALA A 23 -85.32 43.69 16.99
C ALA A 23 -86.06 44.88 16.34
N ASP A 24 -85.97 45.01 15.01
CA ASP A 24 -87.17 44.95 14.15
C ASP A 24 -86.85 44.51 12.70
N ARG A 25 -87.90 44.38 11.88
CA ARG A 25 -87.96 43.77 10.53
C ARG A 25 -87.84 44.82 9.42
N TRP A 26 -87.52 44.36 8.20
CA TRP A 26 -88.35 44.60 7.02
C TRP A 26 -88.12 43.51 5.95
N ARG A 27 -89.14 43.23 5.12
CA ARG A 27 -89.06 42.29 3.99
C ARG A 27 -89.05 43.03 2.66
N ARG A 28 -88.38 42.48 1.64
CA ARG A 28 -88.77 42.52 0.21
C ARG A 28 -88.19 41.32 -0.53
N ARG A 29 -88.95 40.76 -1.48
CA ARG A 29 -88.47 39.77 -2.46
C ARG A 29 -88.15 40.50 -3.76
N VAL A 30 -87.06 40.16 -4.44
CA VAL A 30 -86.86 40.44 -5.87
C VAL A 30 -86.29 39.19 -6.55
N THR A 31 -86.72 39.00 -7.80
CA THR A 31 -86.54 37.87 -8.72
C THR A 31 -85.14 37.25 -8.83
N ALA A 32 -85.08 35.93 -9.06
CA ALA A 32 -83.90 35.27 -9.62
C ALA A 32 -83.83 35.47 -11.15
N ALA A 33 -82.63 35.75 -11.67
CA ALA A 33 -82.33 35.76 -13.11
C ALA A 33 -80.82 35.54 -13.36
N GLY A 34 -80.45 35.05 -14.54
CA GLY A 34 -79.07 35.19 -15.08
C GLY A 34 -78.03 34.17 -14.60
N ARG A 35 -78.10 32.92 -15.10
CA ARG A 35 -76.96 31.98 -15.03
C ARG A 35 -75.91 32.37 -16.08
N ARG A 36 -74.71 32.83 -15.68
CA ARG A 36 -73.49 32.79 -16.53
C ARG A 36 -72.35 32.08 -15.81
N ARG A 37 -72.16 30.79 -16.11
CA ARG A 37 -70.98 30.03 -15.70
C ARG A 37 -69.80 30.36 -16.63
N GLN A 38 -68.89 31.24 -16.21
CA GLN A 38 -67.64 31.51 -16.92
C GLN A 38 -66.43 31.64 -15.96
N GLN A 39 -66.30 30.68 -15.02
CA GLN A 39 -65.12 30.59 -14.13
C GLN A 39 -64.53 29.15 -14.02
N ALA A 40 -64.90 28.24 -14.93
CA ALA A 40 -64.39 26.86 -14.91
C ALA A 40 -62.97 26.71 -15.50
N GLY A 41 -62.57 27.55 -16.47
CA GLY A 41 -61.27 27.44 -17.14
C GLY A 41 -60.10 27.97 -16.32
N VAL A 42 -60.20 29.20 -15.80
CA VAL A 42 -59.08 29.88 -15.12
C VAL A 42 -58.65 29.15 -13.86
N ALA A 43 -59.59 28.66 -13.04
CA ALA A 43 -59.26 27.89 -11.84
C ALA A 43 -58.52 26.58 -12.16
N LEU A 44 -58.91 25.88 -13.23
CA LEU A 44 -58.29 24.63 -13.65
C LEU A 44 -56.90 24.88 -14.25
N MET A 45 -56.71 25.95 -15.03
CA MET A 45 -55.39 26.37 -15.52
C MET A 45 -54.46 26.80 -14.37
N ALA A 46 -54.97 27.55 -13.38
CA ALA A 46 -54.19 27.94 -12.21
C ALA A 46 -53.79 26.72 -11.35
N MET A 47 -54.70 25.75 -11.15
CA MET A 47 -54.40 24.50 -10.46
C MET A 47 -53.38 23.65 -11.23
N LEU A 48 -53.48 23.60 -12.56
CA LEU A 48 -52.50 22.92 -13.42
C LEU A 48 -51.10 23.56 -13.28
N VAL A 49 -51.02 24.90 -13.33
CA VAL A 49 -49.76 25.64 -13.15
C VAL A 49 -49.16 25.43 -11.76
N LEU A 50 -49.98 25.41 -10.70
CA LEU A 50 -49.50 25.10 -9.35
C LEU A 50 -48.99 23.66 -9.23
N LEU A 51 -49.67 22.69 -9.85
CA LEU A 51 -49.23 21.29 -9.87
C LEU A 51 -47.94 21.08 -10.68
N THR A 52 -47.77 21.75 -11.83
CA THR A 52 -46.53 21.65 -12.61
C THR A 52 -45.37 22.37 -11.92
N LEU A 53 -45.58 23.54 -11.32
CA LEU A 53 -44.54 24.21 -10.52
C LEU A 53 -44.14 23.38 -9.29
N TRP A 54 -45.08 22.74 -8.61
CA TRP A 54 -44.80 21.84 -7.48
C TRP A 54 -44.02 20.58 -7.93
N GLY A 55 -44.41 19.97 -9.04
CA GLY A 55 -43.68 18.84 -9.64
C GLY A 55 -42.26 19.22 -10.06
N LEU A 56 -42.08 20.39 -10.70
CA LEU A 56 -40.76 20.93 -11.05
C LEU A 56 -39.89 21.21 -9.83
N TYR A 57 -40.46 21.74 -8.74
CA TYR A 57 -39.75 21.97 -7.49
C TYR A 57 -39.23 20.67 -6.86
N LEU A 58 -40.09 19.64 -6.77
CA LEU A 58 -39.68 18.32 -6.26
C LEU A 58 -38.60 17.67 -7.14
N PHE A 59 -38.75 17.74 -8.46
CA PHE A 59 -37.80 17.19 -9.42
C PHE A 59 -36.43 17.91 -9.38
N ALA A 60 -36.43 19.24 -9.27
CA ALA A 60 -35.20 20.04 -9.09
C ALA A 60 -34.48 19.67 -7.78
N GLY A 61 -35.21 19.44 -6.69
CA GLY A 61 -34.64 18.94 -5.43
C GLY A 61 -33.94 17.58 -5.60
N GLN A 62 -34.56 16.65 -6.32
CA GLN A 62 -33.97 15.33 -6.61
C GLN A 62 -32.75 15.41 -7.54
N LEU A 63 -32.78 16.28 -8.57
CA LEU A 63 -31.63 16.54 -9.44
C LEU A 63 -30.43 17.07 -8.65
N ASN A 64 -30.64 18.06 -7.78
CA ASN A 64 -29.58 18.63 -6.94
C ASN A 64 -28.98 17.57 -5.99
N ALA A 65 -29.81 16.73 -5.37
CA ALA A 65 -29.34 15.64 -4.51
C ALA A 65 -28.49 14.61 -5.29
N ASN A 66 -28.96 14.18 -6.47
CA ASN A 66 -28.23 13.22 -7.31
C ASN A 66 -26.92 13.80 -7.86
N GLN A 67 -26.87 15.08 -8.21
CA GLN A 67 -25.64 15.76 -8.61
C GLN A 67 -24.63 15.85 -7.46
N LEU A 68 -25.08 16.16 -6.24
CA LEU A 68 -24.22 16.19 -5.05
C LEU A 68 -23.68 14.79 -4.70
N LEU A 69 -24.51 13.74 -4.77
CA LEU A 69 -24.06 12.36 -4.56
C LEU A 69 -23.00 11.93 -5.59
N LEU A 70 -23.21 12.26 -6.88
CA LEU A 70 -22.25 11.98 -7.95
C LEU A 70 -20.95 12.77 -7.78
N ALA A 71 -21.03 14.04 -7.35
CA ALA A 71 -19.86 14.85 -7.04
C ALA A 71 -19.07 14.27 -5.86
N ASN A 72 -19.73 13.90 -4.77
CA ASN A 72 -19.07 13.30 -3.59
C ASN A 72 -18.42 11.96 -3.92
N ALA A 73 -19.07 11.10 -4.72
CA ALA A 73 -18.50 9.84 -5.18
C ALA A 73 -17.24 10.06 -6.05
N ARG A 74 -17.27 11.03 -6.97
CA ARG A 74 -16.10 11.43 -7.78
C ARG A 74 -14.97 11.99 -6.93
N ASN A 75 -15.28 12.86 -5.97
CA ASN A 75 -14.31 13.47 -5.07
C ASN A 75 -13.64 12.42 -4.16
N GLY A 76 -14.41 11.47 -3.61
CA GLY A 76 -13.87 10.37 -2.81
C GLY A 76 -12.97 9.42 -3.61
N ALA A 77 -13.34 9.11 -4.86
CA ALA A 77 -12.48 8.33 -5.77
C ALA A 77 -11.18 9.09 -6.12
N ALA A 78 -11.27 10.41 -6.36
CA ALA A 78 -10.10 11.25 -6.59
C ALA A 78 -9.19 11.35 -5.35
N ALA A 79 -9.76 11.43 -4.14
CA ALA A 79 -9.01 11.44 -2.89
C ALA A 79 -8.26 10.12 -2.65
N LEU A 80 -8.90 8.96 -2.91
CA LEU A 80 -8.22 7.66 -2.88
C LEU A 80 -7.05 7.63 -3.88
N GLY A 81 -7.26 8.08 -5.11
CA GLY A 81 -6.20 8.17 -6.13
C GLY A 81 -5.04 9.06 -5.69
N GLN A 82 -5.31 10.26 -5.19
CA GLN A 82 -4.30 11.17 -4.67
C GLN A 82 -3.49 10.56 -3.51
N ALA A 83 -4.15 9.86 -2.60
CA ALA A 83 -3.50 9.17 -1.48
C ALA A 83 -2.52 8.08 -1.95
N ARG A 84 -2.92 7.28 -2.95
CA ARG A 84 -2.10 6.25 -3.56
C ARG A 84 -0.86 6.82 -4.23
N GLU A 85 -1.03 7.82 -5.11
CA GLU A 85 0.10 8.40 -5.86
C GLU A 85 1.08 9.13 -4.93
N ALA A 86 0.63 9.69 -3.80
CA ALA A 86 1.52 10.26 -2.80
C ALA A 86 2.32 9.19 -2.01
N VAL A 87 1.71 8.06 -1.66
CA VAL A 87 2.40 6.94 -0.99
C VAL A 87 3.44 6.31 -1.91
N ILE A 88 3.09 6.07 -3.18
CA ILE A 88 4.04 5.58 -4.20
C ILE A 88 5.13 6.64 -4.43
N GLY A 89 4.75 7.91 -4.61
CA GLY A 89 5.65 9.03 -4.87
C GLY A 89 6.72 9.23 -3.79
N ASP A 90 6.36 9.15 -2.50
CA ASP A 90 7.33 9.14 -1.41
C ASP A 90 8.25 7.90 -1.51
N ALA A 91 7.67 6.71 -1.66
CA ALA A 91 8.41 5.46 -1.69
C ALA A 91 9.45 5.38 -2.81
N ILE A 92 9.19 5.99 -3.97
CA ILE A 92 10.08 5.95 -5.14
C ILE A 92 11.01 7.16 -5.28
N SER A 93 10.77 8.26 -4.55
CA SER A 93 11.61 9.47 -4.60
C SER A 93 12.75 9.48 -3.59
N ARG A 94 12.69 8.63 -2.56
CA ARG A 94 13.71 8.54 -1.50
C ARG A 94 15.09 8.11 -1.99
N LEU A 95 16.11 8.62 -1.30
CA LEU A 95 17.54 8.38 -1.54
C LEU A 95 18.21 7.92 -0.22
N PRO A 96 19.16 6.97 -0.25
CA PRO A 96 19.63 6.22 -1.43
C PRO A 96 18.57 5.24 -1.97
N VAL A 97 18.85 4.57 -3.09
CA VAL A 97 17.90 3.63 -3.70
C VAL A 97 17.57 2.42 -2.82
N ASN A 98 18.46 2.03 -1.90
CA ASN A 98 18.22 1.03 -0.84
C ASN A 98 17.18 1.45 0.23
N ASP A 99 16.79 2.73 0.23
CA ASP A 99 15.84 3.32 1.15
C ASP A 99 14.57 3.80 0.43
N ALA A 100 14.52 3.61 -0.90
CA ALA A 100 13.31 3.59 -1.71
C ALA A 100 12.61 2.22 -1.64
N SER A 101 11.46 2.08 -2.31
CA SER A 101 10.53 0.92 -2.30
C SER A 101 9.85 0.59 -0.96
N TYR A 102 10.51 0.80 0.18
CA TYR A 102 9.86 0.72 1.49
C TYR A 102 8.75 1.78 1.61
N LEU A 103 7.74 1.51 2.41
CA LEU A 103 6.59 2.34 2.71
C LEU A 103 6.69 2.88 4.14
N ARG A 104 6.20 4.09 4.39
CA ARG A 104 6.20 4.66 5.75
C ARG A 104 5.11 4.03 6.61
N LEU A 105 5.25 4.12 7.94
CA LEU A 105 4.17 3.75 8.85
C LEU A 105 2.99 4.74 8.73
N PRO A 106 1.74 4.30 8.97
CA PRO A 106 0.59 5.18 9.00
C PRO A 106 0.61 6.13 10.21
N ASP A 107 -0.34 7.06 10.24
CA ASP A 107 -0.61 7.93 11.37
C ASP A 107 -1.35 7.18 12.49
N LEU A 108 -0.77 7.21 13.69
CA LEU A 108 -1.29 6.57 14.90
C LEU A 108 -1.59 7.55 16.04
N GLY A 109 -1.66 8.86 15.73
CA GLY A 109 -1.92 9.93 16.68
C GLY A 109 -0.66 10.54 17.32
N PHE A 110 0.53 10.23 16.80
CA PHE A 110 1.80 10.71 17.34
C PHE A 110 2.75 11.18 16.22
N SER A 111 3.36 12.33 16.45
CA SER A 111 4.47 12.86 15.64
C SER A 111 5.72 11.95 15.73
N PRO A 112 6.70 12.10 14.80
CA PRO A 112 7.94 11.33 14.83
C PRO A 112 8.82 11.53 16.08
N VAL A 113 8.52 12.57 16.89
CA VAL A 113 9.17 12.87 18.17
C VAL A 113 8.37 12.38 19.40
N GLY A 114 7.29 11.60 19.19
CA GLY A 114 6.50 10.97 20.24
C GLY A 114 5.45 11.85 20.93
N VAL A 115 5.30 13.11 20.50
CA VAL A 115 4.24 14.02 20.99
C VAL A 115 2.94 13.79 20.20
N LEU A 116 1.79 13.84 20.86
CA LEU A 116 0.46 13.74 20.26
C LEU A 116 0.31 14.68 19.06
N ALA A 117 -0.05 14.15 17.89
CA ALA A 117 -0.29 14.91 16.66
C ALA A 117 -0.97 14.04 15.60
N GLU A 118 -1.77 14.64 14.70
CA GLU A 118 -2.39 13.96 13.55
C GLU A 118 -1.67 14.24 12.23
N GLY A 119 -1.85 13.35 11.25
CA GLY A 119 -1.37 13.46 9.89
C GLY A 119 0.12 13.16 9.70
N PHE A 120 0.85 12.78 10.76
CA PHE A 120 2.26 12.43 10.68
C PHE A 120 2.46 10.92 10.56
N VAL A 121 3.55 10.49 9.92
CA VAL A 121 3.96 9.08 10.01
C VAL A 121 4.42 8.77 11.44
N SER A 122 4.03 7.60 11.93
CA SER A 122 4.48 7.14 13.24
C SER A 122 5.98 6.86 13.25
N PRO A 123 6.68 7.11 14.38
CA PRO A 123 8.02 6.57 14.60
C PRO A 123 7.96 5.05 14.79
N ASN A 124 9.12 4.39 14.93
CA ASN A 124 9.16 3.02 15.41
C ASN A 124 8.60 2.94 16.85
N PHE A 125 7.77 1.94 17.16
CA PHE A 125 7.02 1.87 18.42
C PHE A 125 7.00 0.47 19.05
N ALA A 126 6.44 0.36 20.25
CA ALA A 126 6.27 -0.93 20.92
C ALA A 126 5.17 -1.75 20.22
N GLY A 127 5.58 -2.67 19.33
CA GLY A 127 4.71 -3.69 18.74
C GLY A 127 4.82 -3.88 17.23
N ASN A 128 5.34 -2.90 16.46
CA ASN A 128 5.59 -3.12 15.02
C ASN A 128 6.87 -3.94 14.81
N GLY A 129 6.77 -5.26 14.94
CA GLY A 129 7.86 -6.18 14.66
C GLY A 129 8.29 -6.15 13.19
N LYS A 130 9.43 -6.79 12.89
CA LYS A 130 9.81 -7.11 11.52
C LYS A 130 8.69 -7.94 10.88
N ASP A 131 8.33 -7.62 9.65
CA ASP A 131 7.24 -8.25 8.90
C ASP A 131 5.83 -8.09 9.52
N SER A 132 5.65 -7.43 10.67
CA SER A 132 4.31 -7.12 11.21
C SER A 132 3.64 -5.99 10.43
N SER A 133 2.49 -6.27 9.78
CA SER A 133 1.71 -5.26 9.06
C SER A 133 1.01 -4.29 10.03
N VAL A 134 0.86 -3.02 9.62
CA VAL A 134 0.33 -1.94 10.46
C VAL A 134 -0.79 -1.18 9.73
N ILE A 135 -1.82 -0.77 10.45
CA ILE A 135 -2.93 0.06 9.95
C ILE A 135 -3.08 1.32 10.81
N GLY A 136 -3.49 2.43 10.19
CA GLY A 136 -3.70 3.71 10.86
C GLY A 136 -4.35 4.73 9.95
N LYS A 137 -4.42 5.99 10.36
CA LYS A 137 -4.90 7.08 9.49
C LYS A 137 -3.86 7.40 8.41
N PHE A 138 -4.30 8.00 7.31
CA PHE A 138 -3.42 8.39 6.22
C PHE A 138 -2.50 9.57 6.65
N PRO A 139 -1.16 9.46 6.55
CA PRO A 139 -0.22 10.42 7.11
C PRO A 139 -0.02 11.66 6.20
N TRP A 140 -1.09 12.42 6.00
CA TRP A 140 -1.19 13.52 5.04
C TRP A 140 -0.15 14.64 5.23
N ARG A 141 0.18 15.05 6.46
CA ARG A 141 1.19 16.10 6.72
C ARG A 141 2.59 15.65 6.28
N THR A 142 2.98 14.41 6.59
CA THR A 142 4.31 13.90 6.17
C THR A 142 4.38 13.71 4.65
N LEU A 143 3.27 13.36 4.01
CA LEU A 143 3.19 13.22 2.55
C LEU A 143 2.95 14.56 1.81
N GLY A 144 3.01 15.70 2.51
CA GLY A 144 2.89 17.04 1.91
C GLY A 144 1.50 17.38 1.38
N MET A 145 0.46 16.71 1.87
CA MET A 145 -0.92 16.82 1.38
C MET A 145 -1.82 17.64 2.32
N ALA A 146 -3.02 17.97 1.85
CA ALA A 146 -4.15 18.33 2.71
C ALA A 146 -4.83 17.06 3.27
N PRO A 147 -5.68 17.15 4.32
CA PRO A 147 -6.47 16.02 4.82
C PRO A 147 -7.39 15.45 3.73
N LEU A 148 -7.05 14.27 3.20
CA LEU A 148 -7.84 13.58 2.19
C LEU A 148 -9.05 12.89 2.82
N ARG A 149 -10.22 13.13 2.23
CA ARG A 149 -11.53 12.66 2.74
C ARG A 149 -12.32 11.91 1.67
N ASP A 150 -13.13 10.97 2.11
CA ASP A 150 -13.98 10.16 1.25
C ASP A 150 -15.34 10.82 0.89
N GLN A 151 -16.20 10.06 0.20
CA GLN A 151 -17.57 10.47 -0.18
C GLN A 151 -18.51 10.78 1.00
N ARG A 152 -18.12 10.46 2.26
CA ARG A 152 -18.84 10.74 3.51
C ARG A 152 -18.12 11.76 4.40
N GLY A 153 -16.98 12.30 3.96
CA GLY A 153 -16.18 13.29 4.69
C GLY A 153 -15.23 12.70 5.74
N GLN A 154 -15.13 11.38 5.87
CA GLN A 154 -14.18 10.74 6.79
C GLN A 154 -12.76 10.80 6.20
N CYS A 155 -11.76 10.98 7.06
CA CYS A 155 -10.37 10.86 6.62
C CYS A 155 -10.03 9.43 6.22
N LEU A 156 -9.15 9.30 5.22
CA LEU A 156 -8.69 8.00 4.75
C LEU A 156 -7.83 7.28 5.80
N TRP A 157 -7.93 5.96 5.81
CA TRP A 157 -7.08 5.02 6.52
C TRP A 157 -6.05 4.39 5.57
N TYR A 158 -4.99 3.84 6.13
CA TYR A 158 -3.83 3.33 5.40
C TYR A 158 -3.28 2.07 6.09
N VAL A 159 -3.13 1.01 5.30
CA VAL A 159 -2.51 -0.27 5.68
C VAL A 159 -1.17 -0.40 4.96
N VAL A 160 -0.12 -0.73 5.71
CA VAL A 160 1.21 -1.06 5.18
C VAL A 160 1.55 -2.52 5.48
N SER A 161 1.97 -3.27 4.45
CA SER A 161 2.51 -4.62 4.62
C SER A 161 3.80 -4.54 5.42
N GLY A 162 3.94 -5.36 6.47
CA GLY A 162 5.09 -5.33 7.37
C GLY A 162 6.44 -5.55 6.68
N ARG A 163 6.47 -6.38 5.63
CA ARG A 163 7.63 -6.59 4.73
C ARG A 163 8.09 -5.33 4.01
N PHE A 164 7.14 -4.43 3.72
CA PHE A 164 7.39 -3.18 3.03
C PHE A 164 7.62 -2.01 4.00
N GLN A 165 7.42 -2.17 5.32
CA GLN A 165 7.57 -1.04 6.26
C GLN A 165 9.02 -0.50 6.31
N LYS A 166 9.17 0.82 6.45
CA LYS A 166 10.48 1.47 6.60
C LYS A 166 11.05 1.41 8.03
N ALA A 167 10.20 1.22 9.05
CA ALA A 167 10.58 1.34 10.47
C ALA A 167 11.42 0.15 10.96
N ILE A 168 10.93 -1.08 10.77
CA ILE A 168 11.74 -2.31 10.88
C ILE A 168 11.69 -3.01 9.52
N LYS A 169 12.75 -2.82 8.72
CA LYS A 169 12.87 -3.42 7.39
C LYS A 169 12.87 -4.94 7.47
N THR A 170 12.25 -5.60 6.48
CA THR A 170 12.43 -7.03 6.22
C THR A 170 13.86 -7.34 5.76
N ASP A 171 14.27 -8.61 5.85
CA ASP A 171 15.64 -9.04 5.50
C ASP A 171 15.93 -8.93 4.00
N MET A 172 14.89 -8.96 3.16
CA MET A 172 15.00 -8.96 1.69
C MET A 172 13.76 -8.33 1.01
N LEU A 173 13.92 -7.13 0.46
CA LEU A 173 12.90 -6.41 -0.32
C LEU A 173 13.32 -6.19 -1.78
N ASN A 174 12.69 -6.91 -2.71
CA ASN A 174 12.84 -6.76 -4.15
C ASN A 174 11.48 -6.93 -4.87
N TRP A 175 11.47 -6.92 -6.21
CA TRP A 175 10.24 -7.02 -7.01
C TRP A 175 9.48 -8.36 -6.89
N ASP A 176 10.10 -9.39 -6.30
CA ASP A 176 9.50 -10.70 -6.01
C ASP A 176 9.11 -10.88 -4.52
N THR A 177 9.33 -9.87 -3.67
CA THR A 177 8.88 -9.89 -2.26
C THR A 177 7.36 -9.80 -2.19
N GLN A 178 6.71 -10.91 -1.80
CA GLN A 178 5.25 -10.96 -1.67
C GLN A 178 4.78 -10.12 -0.47
N GLY A 179 3.81 -9.22 -0.69
CA GLY A 179 3.16 -8.47 0.40
C GLY A 179 2.27 -9.36 1.29
N GLN A 180 1.68 -8.74 2.32
CA GLN A 180 0.94 -9.42 3.39
C GLN A 180 -0.49 -8.88 3.55
N ILE A 181 -1.01 -8.28 2.48
CA ILE A 181 -2.38 -7.80 2.41
C ILE A 181 -3.04 -8.47 1.19
N SER A 182 -4.25 -8.96 1.40
CA SER A 182 -5.14 -9.52 0.37
C SER A 182 -6.51 -8.85 0.49
N VAL A 183 -7.32 -8.90 -0.57
CA VAL A 183 -8.70 -8.39 -0.59
C VAL A 183 -9.62 -9.49 -1.13
N MET A 184 -10.79 -9.66 -0.52
CA MET A 184 -11.86 -10.54 -1.00
C MET A 184 -13.17 -9.78 -1.23
N ASP A 185 -14.05 -10.35 -2.06
CA ASP A 185 -15.41 -9.84 -2.30
C ASP A 185 -16.40 -10.22 -1.18
N SER A 186 -17.65 -9.77 -1.32
CA SER A 186 -18.77 -10.11 -0.42
C SER A 186 -19.13 -11.60 -0.37
N ASN A 187 -18.64 -12.40 -1.31
CA ASN A 187 -18.89 -13.85 -1.41
C ASN A 187 -17.75 -14.68 -0.79
N GLY A 188 -16.65 -14.04 -0.38
CA GLY A 188 -15.44 -14.68 0.12
C GLY A 188 -14.41 -15.05 -0.95
N ASN A 189 -14.61 -14.65 -2.21
CA ASN A 189 -13.63 -14.86 -3.28
C ASN A 189 -12.48 -13.86 -3.12
N VAL A 190 -11.24 -14.34 -3.02
CA VAL A 190 -10.07 -13.45 -2.96
C VAL A 190 -9.83 -12.83 -4.34
N VAL A 191 -10.00 -11.51 -4.44
CA VAL A 191 -9.88 -10.72 -5.69
C VAL A 191 -8.49 -10.09 -5.86
N ALA A 192 -7.70 -9.99 -4.80
CA ALA A 192 -6.32 -9.52 -4.85
C ALA A 192 -5.47 -10.12 -3.71
N THR A 193 -4.18 -10.34 -3.95
CA THR A 193 -3.23 -10.94 -3.00
C THR A 193 -1.89 -10.23 -3.00
N ASN A 194 -1.10 -10.48 -1.96
CA ASN A 194 0.32 -10.15 -1.87
C ASN A 194 0.62 -8.64 -2.05
N LEU A 195 -0.32 -7.80 -1.63
CA LEU A 195 -0.29 -6.35 -1.80
C LEU A 195 0.69 -5.69 -0.82
N ALA A 196 1.39 -4.66 -1.29
CA ALA A 196 2.33 -3.89 -0.48
C ALA A 196 1.61 -2.91 0.46
N ALA A 197 0.47 -2.38 0.04
CA ALA A 197 -0.36 -1.47 0.83
C ALA A 197 -1.82 -1.42 0.37
N LEU A 198 -2.66 -0.85 1.23
CA LEU A 198 -4.09 -0.60 0.97
C LEU A 198 -4.43 0.80 1.49
N ILE A 199 -5.01 1.65 0.65
CA ILE A 199 -5.69 2.88 1.09
C ILE A 199 -7.16 2.52 1.33
N VAL A 200 -7.74 2.99 2.43
CA VAL A 200 -9.10 2.63 2.85
C VAL A 200 -9.93 3.90 3.09
N ALA A 201 -11.11 3.97 2.50
CA ALA A 201 -12.15 4.95 2.80
C ALA A 201 -13.18 4.28 3.72
N PRO A 202 -13.29 4.69 5.01
CA PRO A 202 -14.14 4.02 6.01
C PRO A 202 -15.65 4.28 5.84
N GLY A 203 -16.04 5.21 4.96
CA GLY A 203 -17.43 5.47 4.63
C GLY A 203 -18.21 6.11 5.79
N ARG A 204 -19.34 5.50 6.17
CA ARG A 204 -20.18 5.94 7.29
C ARG A 204 -19.88 5.07 8.52
N ALA A 205 -20.00 5.66 9.70
CA ALA A 205 -20.05 4.87 10.93
C ALA A 205 -21.21 3.86 10.87
N LEU A 206 -20.90 2.60 11.20
CA LEU A 206 -21.83 1.49 11.34
C LEU A 206 -22.24 1.31 12.82
N GLU A 207 -23.13 0.36 13.08
CA GLU A 207 -23.59 0.11 14.45
C GLU A 207 -22.44 -0.39 15.35
N GLY A 208 -22.31 0.23 16.52
CA GLY A 208 -21.23 -0.02 17.48
C GLY A 208 -19.97 0.84 17.29
N GLN A 209 -19.70 1.32 16.07
CA GLN A 209 -18.57 2.22 15.79
C GLN A 209 -18.77 3.59 16.46
N SER A 210 -17.72 4.10 17.11
CA SER A 210 -17.72 5.42 17.75
C SER A 210 -16.52 6.24 17.29
N HIS A 211 -16.77 7.22 16.42
CA HIS A 211 -15.77 8.18 15.95
C HIS A 211 -15.52 9.31 16.97
N ALA A 212 -15.74 9.05 18.27
CA ALA A 212 -15.60 10.04 19.34
C ALA A 212 -14.14 10.54 19.47
N LEU A 213 -14.00 11.85 19.66
CA LEU A 213 -12.71 12.55 19.77
C LEU A 213 -11.95 12.09 21.02
N ALA A 214 -10.74 11.56 20.83
CA ALA A 214 -9.88 11.09 21.91
C ALA A 214 -9.03 12.21 22.54
N ASP A 215 -8.64 13.21 21.75
CA ASP A 215 -7.84 14.36 22.21
C ASP A 215 -8.13 15.61 21.35
N PRO A 216 -8.25 16.82 21.93
CA PRO A 216 -8.45 18.07 21.19
C PRO A 216 -7.37 18.41 20.14
N VAL A 217 -6.18 17.82 20.20
CA VAL A 217 -5.09 18.01 19.21
C VAL A 217 -5.44 17.40 17.85
N TYR A 218 -6.36 16.43 17.78
CA TYR A 218 -6.83 15.82 16.53
C TYR A 218 -7.94 16.67 15.88
N ALA A 219 -7.60 17.85 15.38
CA ALA A 219 -8.58 18.83 14.91
C ALA A 219 -9.16 18.54 13.51
N GLU A 220 -8.37 17.99 12.59
CA GLU A 220 -8.75 17.75 11.19
C GLU A 220 -9.37 16.36 10.98
N CYS A 221 -8.62 15.31 11.33
CA CYS A 221 -9.03 13.92 11.12
C CYS A 221 -9.65 13.28 12.36
N GLY A 222 -9.66 13.99 13.49
CA GLY A 222 -10.63 13.79 14.56
C GLY A 222 -10.57 12.46 15.29
N GLY A 223 -11.62 12.23 16.07
CA GLY A 223 -11.94 10.93 16.65
C GLY A 223 -10.83 10.30 17.49
N ASN A 224 -10.80 8.97 17.48
CA ASN A 224 -9.77 8.13 18.08
C ASN A 224 -8.98 7.37 17.00
N TYR A 225 -8.05 6.50 17.41
CA TYR A 225 -7.20 5.70 16.53
C TYR A 225 -7.39 4.18 16.71
N ASP A 226 -8.50 3.70 17.31
CA ASP A 226 -8.87 2.27 17.29
C ASP A 226 -9.45 1.94 15.91
N ALA A 227 -8.73 1.15 15.10
CA ALA A 227 -9.08 0.85 13.71
C ALA A 227 -10.49 0.25 13.57
N ARG A 228 -10.89 -0.57 14.53
CA ARG A 228 -12.24 -1.16 14.61
C ARG A 228 -13.37 -0.13 14.75
N GLN A 229 -13.08 1.08 15.24
CA GLN A 229 -14.08 2.15 15.36
C GLN A 229 -14.45 2.81 14.03
N TYR A 230 -13.80 2.41 12.92
CA TYR A 230 -14.01 2.98 11.59
C TYR A 230 -14.08 1.92 10.48
N LEU A 231 -13.55 0.73 10.72
CA LEU A 231 -13.33 -0.31 9.70
C LEU A 231 -14.09 -1.59 10.03
N ASP A 232 -14.42 -2.35 8.98
CA ASP A 232 -15.59 -3.21 8.97
C ASP A 232 -15.31 -4.73 8.99
N ALA A 233 -16.15 -5.58 9.57
CA ALA A 233 -17.26 -5.25 10.47
C ALA A 233 -16.75 -4.97 11.89
N PHE A 234 -17.44 -4.08 12.62
CA PHE A 234 -17.12 -3.69 14.01
C PHE A 234 -16.91 -4.86 15.00
N ASN A 235 -17.48 -6.04 14.72
CA ASN A 235 -17.36 -7.22 15.56
C ASN A 235 -17.24 -8.50 14.72
N ASN A 236 -16.58 -9.53 15.27
CA ASN A 236 -16.36 -10.81 14.60
C ASN A 236 -17.63 -11.64 14.38
N GLY A 237 -18.76 -11.35 15.04
CA GLY A 237 -20.04 -12.02 14.79
C GLY A 237 -20.63 -11.69 13.41
N ASN A 238 -20.27 -10.52 12.88
CA ASN A 238 -20.70 -10.03 11.58
C ASN A 238 -19.64 -10.30 10.48
N ALA A 239 -18.62 -11.12 10.75
CA ALA A 239 -17.45 -11.27 9.88
C ALA A 239 -17.69 -12.21 8.68
N ILE A 240 -17.59 -11.69 7.46
CA ILE A 240 -17.65 -12.50 6.23
C ILE A 240 -16.41 -13.41 6.16
N ALA A 241 -16.61 -14.72 6.04
CA ALA A 241 -15.57 -15.76 6.13
C ALA A 241 -14.61 -15.60 7.35
N GLY A 242 -15.11 -15.05 8.47
CA GLY A 242 -14.31 -14.78 9.66
C GLY A 242 -13.34 -13.59 9.55
N GLN A 243 -13.43 -12.78 8.49
CA GLN A 243 -12.55 -11.62 8.26
C GLN A 243 -13.18 -10.28 8.64
N VAL A 244 -12.40 -9.45 9.33
CA VAL A 244 -12.68 -8.02 9.60
C VAL A 244 -11.48 -7.16 9.16
N ASN A 245 -11.70 -5.89 8.87
CA ASN A 245 -10.75 -4.98 8.20
C ASN A 245 -9.77 -4.30 9.17
N TYR A 246 -9.43 -4.96 10.27
CA TYR A 246 -8.47 -4.52 11.27
C TYR A 246 -7.71 -5.71 11.87
N PHE A 247 -6.65 -5.45 12.64
CA PHE A 247 -5.82 -6.48 13.27
C PHE A 247 -6.24 -6.70 14.74
N ALA A 248 -7.24 -7.56 14.93
CA ALA A 248 -7.80 -7.89 16.24
C ALA A 248 -6.73 -8.35 17.25
N GLY A 249 -6.89 -7.95 18.52
CA GLY A 249 -6.04 -8.39 19.64
C GLY A 249 -4.79 -7.54 19.89
N SER A 250 -4.47 -6.59 18.99
CA SER A 250 -3.45 -5.57 19.23
C SER A 250 -4.02 -4.30 19.86
N ILE A 251 -3.17 -3.46 20.47
CA ILE A 251 -3.58 -2.13 20.98
C ILE A 251 -4.21 -1.35 19.82
N ASN A 252 -5.42 -0.82 20.02
CA ASN A 252 -6.18 -0.08 19.00
C ASN A 252 -6.44 -0.89 17.70
N ASN A 253 -6.38 -2.23 17.78
CA ASN A 253 -6.58 -3.16 16.66
C ASN A 253 -5.72 -2.88 15.42
N ARG A 254 -4.51 -2.33 15.63
CA ARG A 254 -3.71 -1.65 14.60
C ARG A 254 -2.46 -2.37 14.08
N VAL A 255 -2.08 -3.52 14.65
CA VAL A 255 -0.87 -4.27 14.26
C VAL A 255 -1.15 -5.77 14.11
N ALA A 256 -0.67 -6.38 13.04
CA ALA A 256 -0.71 -7.82 12.84
C ALA A 256 0.06 -8.56 13.96
N ALA A 257 -0.47 -9.69 14.42
CA ALA A 257 0.17 -10.48 15.49
C ALA A 257 1.51 -11.10 15.06
N ASP A 258 1.70 -11.33 13.77
CA ASP A 258 2.86 -11.97 13.15
C ASP A 258 3.07 -11.46 11.71
N GLY A 259 3.88 -12.19 10.93
CA GLY A 259 4.14 -11.93 9.51
C GLY A 259 3.14 -12.56 8.52
N SER A 260 1.98 -13.05 8.98
CA SER A 260 0.96 -13.66 8.11
C SER A 260 0.26 -12.62 7.21
N SER A 261 -0.34 -13.09 6.11
CA SER A 261 -1.15 -12.23 5.24
C SER A 261 -2.56 -12.02 5.79
N LYS A 262 -3.06 -10.79 5.73
CA LYS A 262 -4.42 -10.43 6.18
C LYS A 262 -5.34 -10.19 4.98
N ILE A 263 -6.48 -10.86 4.97
CA ILE A 263 -7.56 -10.65 4.00
C ILE A 263 -8.49 -9.53 4.50
N PHE A 264 -8.69 -8.50 3.69
CA PHE A 264 -9.67 -7.44 3.88
C PHE A 264 -10.90 -7.72 3.00
N VAL A 265 -12.07 -7.20 3.38
CA VAL A 265 -13.36 -7.53 2.76
C VAL A 265 -13.95 -6.30 2.10
N GLY A 266 -14.09 -6.35 0.77
CA GLY A 266 -14.77 -5.32 -0.02
C GLY A 266 -16.23 -5.71 -0.25
N ALA A 267 -17.13 -5.14 0.54
CA ALA A 267 -18.57 -5.38 0.48
C ALA A 267 -19.37 -4.12 0.85
N GLU A 268 -20.60 -4.01 0.38
CA GLU A 268 -21.56 -2.96 0.76
C GLU A 268 -22.81 -3.65 1.33
N THR A 269 -22.95 -3.65 2.66
CA THR A 269 -24.00 -4.29 3.47
C THR A 269 -24.28 -3.42 4.72
N ASP A 270 -25.11 -3.89 5.65
CA ASP A 270 -25.30 -3.21 6.94
C ASP A 270 -24.06 -3.25 7.85
N PHE A 271 -23.11 -4.17 7.57
CA PHE A 271 -21.90 -4.40 8.37
C PHE A 271 -20.59 -4.13 7.64
N TYR A 272 -20.64 -3.78 6.35
CA TYR A 272 -19.48 -3.41 5.52
C TYR A 272 -19.85 -2.26 4.59
N ASN A 273 -19.01 -1.24 4.54
CA ASN A 273 -19.09 -0.13 3.59
C ASN A 273 -17.71 0.49 3.28
N ASP A 274 -16.66 0.02 3.96
CA ASP A 274 -15.25 0.16 3.59
C ASP A 274 -15.01 0.07 2.07
N ARG A 275 -14.25 1.02 1.51
CA ARG A 275 -13.83 1.01 0.11
C ARG A 275 -12.32 1.14 -0.01
N PHE A 276 -11.73 0.32 -0.87
CA PHE A 276 -10.29 0.21 -0.98
C PHE A 276 -9.74 0.80 -2.28
N LEU A 277 -8.50 1.29 -2.21
CA LEU A 277 -7.63 1.41 -3.36
C LEU A 277 -6.30 0.69 -3.08
N ILE A 278 -5.90 -0.14 -4.03
CA ILE A 278 -4.82 -1.13 -3.89
C ILE A 278 -3.47 -0.55 -4.32
N ILE A 279 -2.41 -0.94 -3.60
CA ILE A 279 -1.02 -0.71 -3.97
C ILE A 279 -0.31 -2.07 -4.07
N THR A 280 0.01 -2.48 -5.30
CA THR A 280 0.73 -3.72 -5.59
C THR A 280 2.25 -3.53 -5.42
N VAL A 281 2.98 -4.64 -5.49
CA VAL A 281 4.45 -4.63 -5.54
C VAL A 281 4.94 -3.96 -6.84
N ASP A 282 4.26 -4.24 -7.96
CA ASP A 282 4.61 -3.69 -9.27
C ASP A 282 4.40 -2.17 -9.38
N ASP A 283 3.41 -1.62 -8.68
CA ASP A 283 3.18 -0.16 -8.61
C ASP A 283 4.36 0.60 -8.03
N ILE A 284 5.10 -0.04 -7.12
CA ILE A 284 6.30 0.52 -6.49
C ILE A 284 7.52 0.26 -7.39
N PHE A 285 7.75 -0.98 -7.81
CA PHE A 285 8.99 -1.33 -8.51
C PHE A 285 9.01 -0.91 -9.98
N THR A 286 7.89 -0.82 -10.70
CA THR A 286 7.85 -0.49 -12.14
C THR A 286 8.27 0.95 -12.46
N PRO A 287 7.94 1.97 -11.66
CA PRO A 287 8.59 3.27 -11.76
C PRO A 287 10.00 3.29 -11.14
N LEU A 288 10.26 2.57 -10.04
CA LEU A 288 11.56 2.56 -9.36
C LEU A 288 12.72 2.13 -10.28
N ILE A 289 12.54 1.04 -11.03
CA ILE A 289 13.60 0.47 -11.89
C ILE A 289 14.06 1.43 -13.01
N ARG A 290 13.32 2.52 -13.25
CA ARG A 290 13.66 3.54 -14.26
C ARG A 290 14.68 4.56 -13.79
N ARG A 291 15.00 4.59 -12.49
CA ARG A 291 16.01 5.49 -11.92
C ARG A 291 17.41 5.06 -12.37
N ALA A 292 18.27 6.03 -12.66
CA ALA A 292 19.68 5.76 -13.00
C ALA A 292 20.42 5.08 -11.84
N ASP A 293 20.22 5.55 -10.60
CA ASP A 293 20.88 4.99 -9.42
C ASP A 293 20.45 3.54 -9.10
N PHE A 294 19.28 3.10 -9.55
CA PHE A 294 18.88 1.69 -9.47
C PHE A 294 19.72 0.80 -10.38
N ARG A 295 19.87 1.19 -11.65
CA ARG A 295 20.77 0.52 -12.62
C ARG A 295 22.21 0.51 -12.11
N ASP A 296 22.67 1.66 -11.62
CA ASP A 296 24.06 1.86 -11.21
C ASP A 296 24.38 1.05 -9.92
N ALA A 297 23.42 0.87 -9.02
CA ALA A 297 23.55 -0.01 -7.86
C ALA A 297 23.63 -1.50 -8.22
N ILE A 298 22.85 -1.97 -9.22
CA ILE A 298 23.00 -3.36 -9.73
C ILE A 298 24.39 -3.55 -10.35
N GLY A 299 24.86 -2.58 -11.15
CA GLY A 299 26.21 -2.58 -11.71
C GLY A 299 27.28 -2.69 -10.63
N ALA A 300 27.27 -1.78 -9.66
CA ALA A 300 28.23 -1.75 -8.55
C ALA A 300 28.24 -3.04 -7.71
N MET A 301 27.08 -3.67 -7.50
CA MET A 301 26.98 -4.98 -6.82
C MET A 301 27.65 -6.10 -7.63
N LEU A 302 27.37 -6.19 -8.94
CA LEU A 302 27.97 -7.18 -9.83
C LEU A 302 29.48 -6.98 -10.00
N ASP A 303 29.91 -5.73 -10.16
CA ASP A 303 31.31 -5.35 -10.36
C ASP A 303 32.14 -5.56 -9.08
N TYR A 304 31.55 -5.36 -7.90
CA TYR A 304 32.15 -5.72 -6.61
C TYR A 304 32.46 -7.22 -6.53
N PHE A 305 31.47 -8.09 -6.78
CA PHE A 305 31.68 -9.54 -6.70
C PHE A 305 32.63 -10.07 -7.77
N LYS A 306 32.62 -9.48 -8.97
CA LYS A 306 33.65 -9.73 -10.00
C LYS A 306 35.04 -9.34 -9.50
N GLY A 307 35.20 -8.13 -8.96
CA GLY A 307 36.47 -7.61 -8.47
C GLY A 307 37.07 -8.48 -7.35
N GLN A 308 36.25 -8.96 -6.41
CA GLN A 308 36.68 -9.88 -5.35
C GLN A 308 37.18 -11.22 -5.91
N ASN A 309 36.45 -11.83 -6.85
CA ASN A 309 36.87 -13.07 -7.50
C ASN A 309 38.20 -12.90 -8.25
N ASP A 310 38.29 -11.86 -9.08
CA ASP A 310 39.42 -11.64 -9.98
C ASP A 310 40.70 -11.24 -9.22
N ALA A 311 40.57 -10.54 -8.09
CA ALA A 311 41.69 -10.26 -7.20
C ALA A 311 42.25 -11.55 -6.56
N ILE A 312 41.39 -12.44 -6.07
CA ILE A 312 41.79 -13.75 -5.53
C ILE A 312 42.43 -14.60 -6.63
N LYS A 313 41.89 -14.58 -7.86
CA LYS A 313 42.49 -15.26 -9.02
C LYS A 313 43.91 -14.75 -9.31
N ALA A 314 44.09 -13.43 -9.43
CA ALA A 314 45.39 -12.83 -9.71
C ALA A 314 46.43 -13.13 -8.62
N GLN A 315 46.03 -13.11 -7.34
CA GLN A 315 46.91 -13.50 -6.24
C GLN A 315 47.28 -14.99 -6.30
N ASN A 316 46.31 -15.87 -6.62
CA ASN A 316 46.57 -17.30 -6.77
C ASN A 316 47.44 -17.64 -7.98
N ASP A 317 47.38 -16.88 -9.07
CA ASP A 317 48.28 -17.05 -10.22
C ASP A 317 49.74 -16.72 -9.85
N VAL A 318 49.96 -15.66 -9.07
CA VAL A 318 51.29 -15.31 -8.55
C VAL A 318 51.81 -16.39 -7.60
N ILE A 319 50.98 -16.88 -6.68
CA ILE A 319 51.35 -17.97 -5.76
C ILE A 319 51.65 -19.27 -6.52
N ALA A 320 50.86 -19.60 -7.55
CA ALA A 320 51.10 -20.77 -8.40
C ALA A 320 52.44 -20.67 -9.15
N ALA A 321 52.77 -19.49 -9.69
CA ALA A 321 54.05 -19.23 -10.34
C ALA A 321 55.25 -19.34 -9.37
N GLU A 322 55.14 -18.78 -8.15
CA GLU A 322 56.18 -18.97 -7.13
C GLU A 322 56.31 -20.46 -6.74
N ASN A 323 55.19 -21.16 -6.57
CA ASN A 323 55.18 -22.57 -6.18
C ASN A 323 55.92 -23.49 -7.17
N VAL A 324 55.90 -23.20 -8.47
CA VAL A 324 56.74 -23.93 -9.45
C VAL A 324 58.23 -23.81 -9.09
N VAL A 325 58.70 -22.60 -8.78
CA VAL A 325 60.10 -22.35 -8.40
C VAL A 325 60.42 -22.95 -7.03
N ARG A 326 59.50 -22.88 -6.06
CA ARG A 326 59.68 -23.48 -4.73
C ARG A 326 59.85 -24.99 -4.80
N ILE A 327 58.96 -25.67 -5.52
CA ILE A 327 58.99 -27.13 -5.70
C ILE A 327 60.28 -27.56 -6.42
N GLN A 328 60.73 -26.81 -7.43
CA GLN A 328 62.03 -27.06 -8.10
C GLN A 328 63.24 -26.94 -7.15
N ASN A 329 63.14 -26.14 -6.09
CA ASN A 329 64.16 -25.98 -5.06
C ASN A 329 63.92 -26.87 -3.81
N GLY A 330 62.97 -27.81 -3.85
CA GLY A 330 62.66 -28.70 -2.72
C GLY A 330 61.99 -28.00 -1.53
N LEU A 331 61.36 -26.85 -1.74
CA LEU A 331 60.65 -26.08 -0.72
C LEU A 331 59.15 -26.38 -0.77
N GLU A 332 58.52 -26.47 0.42
CA GLU A 332 57.07 -26.60 0.55
C GLU A 332 56.32 -25.44 -0.16
N PRO A 333 55.21 -25.73 -0.87
CA PRO A 333 54.43 -24.72 -1.57
C PRO A 333 53.71 -23.80 -0.60
N LEU A 334 53.56 -22.53 -0.99
CA LEU A 334 52.69 -21.57 -0.31
C LEU A 334 51.21 -21.95 -0.51
N PRO A 335 50.36 -21.76 0.51
CA PRO A 335 48.92 -22.00 0.39
C PRO A 335 48.26 -20.98 -0.55
N LEU A 336 47.31 -21.46 -1.36
CA LEU A 336 46.45 -20.59 -2.17
C LEU A 336 45.42 -19.86 -1.28
N VAL A 337 45.03 -18.67 -1.70
CA VAL A 337 43.90 -17.92 -1.12
C VAL A 337 42.60 -18.61 -1.49
N ALA A 338 41.74 -18.84 -0.49
CA ALA A 338 40.44 -19.46 -0.68
C ALA A 338 39.55 -18.59 -1.58
N GLN A 339 39.11 -19.17 -2.71
CA GLN A 339 38.05 -18.56 -3.53
C GLN A 339 36.70 -18.66 -2.84
N VAL A 340 35.79 -17.74 -3.16
CA VAL A 340 34.38 -17.86 -2.77
C VAL A 340 33.81 -19.19 -3.29
N GLY A 341 33.16 -19.94 -2.41
CA GLY A 341 32.54 -21.22 -2.73
C GLY A 341 31.25 -21.05 -3.53
N VAL A 342 31.09 -21.87 -4.57
CA VAL A 342 29.89 -21.89 -5.42
C VAL A 342 28.87 -22.85 -4.80
N THR A 343 28.15 -22.39 -3.78
CA THR A 343 27.31 -23.22 -2.90
C THR A 343 25.87 -22.69 -2.77
N GLY A 344 24.94 -23.57 -2.36
CA GLY A 344 23.49 -23.29 -2.35
C GLY A 344 22.83 -23.58 -3.69
N SER A 345 21.50 -23.50 -3.78
CA SER A 345 20.78 -23.90 -5.01
C SER A 345 21.09 -23.03 -6.24
N LYS A 346 21.55 -21.79 -6.01
CA LYS A 346 21.96 -20.82 -7.04
C LYS A 346 23.46 -20.51 -7.01
N GLY A 347 24.25 -21.22 -6.20
CA GLY A 347 25.71 -21.07 -6.12
C GLY A 347 26.22 -19.81 -5.38
N VAL A 348 25.32 -19.02 -4.79
CA VAL A 348 25.61 -17.67 -4.25
C VAL A 348 25.66 -17.59 -2.72
N ASP A 349 25.56 -18.70 -1.99
CA ASP A 349 25.52 -18.67 -0.51
C ASP A 349 26.76 -17.93 0.05
N GLY A 350 27.95 -18.25 -0.49
CA GLY A 350 29.23 -17.63 -0.12
C GLY A 350 29.45 -16.19 -0.57
N LEU A 351 28.55 -15.56 -1.34
CA LEU A 351 28.66 -14.14 -1.68
C LEU A 351 28.30 -13.27 -0.46
N ASP A 352 29.28 -12.65 0.19
CA ASP A 352 29.02 -11.73 1.31
C ASP A 352 28.60 -10.33 0.83
N CYS A 353 27.43 -9.88 1.30
CA CYS A 353 26.94 -8.53 1.09
C CYS A 353 27.42 -7.53 2.14
N GLY A 354 27.95 -7.96 3.28
CA GLY A 354 28.34 -7.09 4.40
C GLY A 354 29.42 -6.06 4.03
N ALA A 355 30.31 -6.39 3.09
CA ALA A 355 31.34 -5.50 2.56
C ALA A 355 31.06 -4.97 1.14
N ALA A 356 29.86 -5.17 0.59
CA ALA A 356 29.48 -4.61 -0.71
C ALA A 356 29.32 -3.07 -0.67
N PRO A 357 29.39 -2.35 -1.80
CA PRO A 357 29.28 -0.88 -1.84
C PRO A 357 27.97 -0.32 -1.24
N ASP A 358 26.89 -1.09 -1.32
CA ASP A 358 25.65 -0.87 -0.57
C ASP A 358 25.18 -2.22 0.00
N PRO A 359 25.48 -2.53 1.28
CA PRO A 359 25.14 -3.82 1.90
C PRO A 359 23.63 -4.09 2.00
N ALA A 360 22.82 -3.03 2.12
CA ALA A 360 21.36 -3.14 2.20
C ALA A 360 20.75 -3.41 0.82
N PHE A 361 21.25 -2.73 -0.23
CA PHE A 361 20.88 -3.07 -1.61
C PHE A 361 21.30 -4.50 -1.94
N CYS A 362 22.55 -4.86 -1.64
CA CYS A 362 23.05 -6.22 -1.90
C CYS A 362 22.20 -7.29 -1.21
N SER A 363 21.88 -7.12 0.08
CA SER A 363 21.03 -8.07 0.82
C SER A 363 19.62 -8.21 0.21
N ASN A 364 19.01 -7.08 -0.19
CA ASN A 364 17.70 -7.06 -0.86
C ASN A 364 17.69 -7.77 -2.22
N TRP A 365 18.79 -7.68 -2.96
CA TRP A 365 18.89 -8.16 -4.35
C TRP A 365 19.68 -9.47 -4.53
N LYS A 366 20.30 -10.02 -3.46
CA LYS A 366 21.10 -11.26 -3.51
C LYS A 366 20.34 -12.46 -4.07
N GLU A 367 19.01 -12.57 -3.88
CA GLU A 367 18.28 -13.71 -4.45
C GLU A 367 18.15 -13.69 -5.98
N MET A 368 18.36 -12.53 -6.63
CA MET A 368 18.46 -12.44 -8.10
C MET A 368 19.83 -12.91 -8.60
N LEU A 369 20.82 -13.12 -7.72
CA LEU A 369 22.15 -13.56 -8.14
C LEU A 369 22.21 -15.08 -8.31
N LEU A 370 22.93 -15.51 -9.35
CA LEU A 370 23.31 -16.89 -9.61
C LEU A 370 24.80 -16.95 -9.97
N LEU A 371 25.54 -17.92 -9.44
CA LEU A 371 26.97 -18.11 -9.68
C LEU A 371 27.25 -19.56 -10.08
N THR A 372 28.07 -19.74 -11.11
CA THR A 372 28.52 -21.06 -11.57
C THR A 372 29.99 -21.03 -11.99
N GLN A 373 30.69 -22.16 -11.87
CA GLN A 373 32.03 -22.36 -12.40
C GLN A 373 31.98 -23.07 -13.75
N LEU A 374 32.78 -22.65 -14.72
CA LEU A 374 32.92 -23.34 -16.00
C LEU A 374 33.87 -24.55 -15.83
N SER A 375 33.59 -25.62 -16.59
CA SER A 375 34.40 -26.85 -16.57
C SER A 375 35.81 -26.67 -17.16
N ALA A 376 36.00 -25.66 -18.01
CA ALA A 376 37.28 -25.16 -18.49
C ALA A 376 37.16 -23.65 -18.78
N PRO A 377 38.28 -22.89 -18.83
CA PRO A 377 38.26 -21.46 -19.12
C PRO A 377 37.70 -21.19 -20.52
N ALA A 378 36.59 -20.46 -20.63
CA ALA A 378 35.89 -20.26 -21.91
C ALA A 378 35.20 -18.88 -22.00
N PRO A 379 35.03 -18.30 -23.21
CA PRO A 379 34.36 -17.02 -23.38
C PRO A 379 32.83 -17.19 -23.32
N ILE A 380 32.15 -16.14 -22.86
CA ILE A 380 30.68 -16.00 -22.85
C ILE A 380 30.27 -14.77 -23.68
N ILE A 381 28.98 -14.63 -24.02
CA ILE A 381 28.49 -13.51 -24.83
C ILE A 381 27.90 -12.41 -23.92
N ILE A 382 28.49 -11.22 -23.94
CA ILE A 382 27.98 -10.04 -23.24
C ILE A 382 27.75 -8.92 -24.27
N ASP A 383 26.56 -8.32 -24.28
CA ASP A 383 26.14 -7.29 -25.25
C ASP A 383 26.31 -7.71 -26.73
N GLY A 384 26.27 -9.01 -27.00
CA GLY A 384 26.49 -9.60 -28.34
C GLY A 384 27.95 -9.87 -28.70
N VAL A 385 28.91 -9.50 -27.85
CA VAL A 385 30.36 -9.67 -28.07
C VAL A 385 30.90 -10.80 -27.18
N ALA A 386 31.91 -11.54 -27.66
CA ALA A 386 32.60 -12.55 -26.85
C ALA A 386 33.52 -11.91 -25.81
N SER A 387 33.46 -12.39 -24.57
CA SER A 387 34.36 -11.98 -23.49
C SER A 387 35.76 -12.57 -23.63
N ALA A 388 36.67 -12.19 -22.73
CA ALA A 388 37.83 -13.03 -22.40
C ALA A 388 37.39 -14.40 -21.84
N ASN A 389 38.30 -15.36 -21.75
CA ASN A 389 38.00 -16.65 -21.11
C ASN A 389 37.69 -16.45 -19.62
N CYS A 390 36.49 -16.86 -19.21
CA CYS A 390 36.04 -16.85 -17.83
C CYS A 390 36.29 -18.22 -17.21
N ASN A 391 36.63 -18.26 -15.92
CA ASN A 391 36.54 -19.50 -15.12
C ASN A 391 35.18 -19.63 -14.44
N ARG A 392 34.48 -18.52 -14.22
CA ARG A 392 33.17 -18.45 -13.53
C ARG A 392 32.24 -17.48 -14.25
N VAL A 393 30.94 -17.68 -14.07
CA VAL A 393 29.89 -16.79 -14.57
C VAL A 393 29.00 -16.38 -13.40
N LEU A 394 28.94 -15.07 -13.15
CA LEU A 394 27.99 -14.46 -12.23
C LEU A 394 26.86 -13.84 -13.07
N ILE A 395 25.62 -14.14 -12.70
CA ILE A 395 24.40 -13.68 -13.36
C ILE A 395 23.55 -12.91 -12.35
N PHE A 396 22.97 -11.79 -12.76
CA PHE A 396 21.79 -11.20 -12.11
C PHE A 396 20.58 -11.49 -13.00
N ALA A 397 19.64 -12.26 -12.47
CA ALA A 397 18.40 -12.64 -13.12
C ALA A 397 17.43 -11.47 -13.23
N GLY A 398 16.74 -11.38 -14.36
CA GLY A 398 15.72 -10.36 -14.59
C GLY A 398 14.44 -10.52 -13.77
N ARG A 399 13.50 -9.59 -13.96
CA ARG A 399 12.08 -9.81 -13.64
C ARG A 399 11.57 -11.08 -14.32
N LYS A 400 10.70 -11.81 -13.64
CA LYS A 400 10.11 -13.08 -14.12
C LYS A 400 9.63 -13.02 -15.57
N ALA A 401 10.06 -13.99 -16.38
CA ALA A 401 9.43 -14.31 -17.65
C ALA A 401 8.07 -15.01 -17.44
N ALA A 402 7.29 -15.14 -18.52
CA ALA A 402 6.00 -15.82 -18.47
C ALA A 402 6.17 -17.30 -18.07
N GLY A 403 5.44 -17.73 -17.03
CA GLY A 403 5.49 -19.10 -16.49
C GLY A 403 6.43 -19.28 -15.30
N GLN A 404 7.37 -18.36 -15.05
CA GLN A 404 8.22 -18.40 -13.85
C GLN A 404 7.43 -17.99 -12.60
N VAL A 405 7.71 -18.66 -11.48
CA VAL A 405 7.10 -18.40 -10.16
C VAL A 405 8.19 -18.21 -9.10
N ARG A 406 8.01 -17.26 -8.17
CA ARG A 406 9.00 -16.92 -7.13
C ARG A 406 8.32 -16.52 -5.81
N GLY A 407 7.17 -17.12 -5.51
CA GLY A 407 6.34 -16.84 -4.34
C GLY A 407 6.73 -17.66 -3.11
N THR A 408 7.11 -18.93 -3.28
CA THR A 408 7.52 -19.83 -2.18
C THR A 408 9.03 -20.05 -2.10
N VAL A 409 9.51 -20.60 -0.97
CA VAL A 409 10.95 -20.91 -0.77
C VAL A 409 11.44 -21.96 -1.77
N ALA A 410 10.63 -22.94 -2.13
CA ALA A 410 10.98 -23.96 -3.13
C ALA A 410 11.12 -23.35 -4.53
N GLU A 411 10.17 -22.50 -4.93
CA GLU A 411 10.21 -21.75 -6.20
C GLU A 411 11.43 -20.84 -6.29
N LYS A 412 11.73 -20.10 -5.21
CA LYS A 412 12.91 -19.22 -5.10
C LYS A 412 14.24 -19.98 -5.09
N ALA A 413 14.22 -21.28 -4.78
CA ALA A 413 15.39 -22.14 -4.83
C ALA A 413 15.63 -22.75 -6.23
N ASP A 414 14.60 -22.90 -7.06
CA ASP A 414 14.71 -23.48 -8.41
C ASP A 414 15.18 -22.45 -9.44
N LYS A 415 16.37 -22.70 -10.02
CA LYS A 415 16.97 -21.90 -11.10
C LYS A 415 16.10 -21.74 -12.35
N ALA A 416 15.18 -22.67 -12.64
CA ALA A 416 14.28 -22.55 -13.79
C ALA A 416 13.29 -21.38 -13.66
N ASN A 417 13.08 -20.88 -12.44
CA ASN A 417 12.31 -19.66 -12.19
C ASN A 417 13.14 -18.37 -12.34
N TYR A 418 14.44 -18.44 -12.65
CA TYR A 418 15.34 -17.29 -12.72
C TYR A 418 16.02 -17.09 -14.07
N LEU A 419 16.22 -18.15 -14.85
CA LEU A 419 16.92 -18.10 -16.14
C LEU A 419 16.04 -18.69 -17.25
N GLU A 420 16.24 -18.21 -18.48
CA GLU A 420 15.64 -18.76 -19.70
C GLU A 420 16.69 -19.35 -20.68
N ASP A 421 16.19 -20.02 -21.72
CA ASP A 421 16.93 -20.44 -22.93
C ASP A 421 18.34 -21.04 -22.68
N GLN A 422 19.37 -20.40 -23.22
CA GLN A 422 20.77 -20.86 -23.18
C GLN A 422 21.38 -20.74 -21.78
N ASN A 423 20.97 -19.75 -20.99
CA ASN A 423 21.43 -19.59 -19.61
C ASN A 423 20.85 -20.69 -18.72
N ALA A 424 19.55 -20.98 -18.84
CA ALA A 424 18.88 -22.05 -18.10
C ALA A 424 19.46 -23.45 -18.40
N SER A 425 19.79 -23.70 -19.66
CA SER A 425 20.36 -24.99 -20.10
C SER A 425 21.86 -25.15 -19.81
N SER A 426 22.62 -24.05 -19.75
CA SER A 426 24.04 -24.07 -19.37
C SER A 426 24.26 -24.06 -17.86
N PHE A 427 23.39 -23.39 -17.08
CA PHE A 427 23.62 -23.15 -15.65
C PHE A 427 23.41 -24.40 -14.78
N ASN A 428 24.43 -24.74 -14.00
CA ASN A 428 24.35 -25.70 -12.91
C ASN A 428 25.33 -25.37 -11.78
N VAL A 429 25.09 -25.90 -10.58
CA VAL A 429 25.92 -25.69 -9.38
C VAL A 429 26.57 -27.01 -8.97
N PRO A 430 27.86 -27.03 -8.55
CA PRO A 430 28.81 -25.91 -8.59
C PRO A 430 29.37 -25.62 -9.99
N VAL A 431 29.31 -26.59 -10.90
CA VAL A 431 29.89 -26.50 -12.26
C VAL A 431 28.77 -26.52 -13.31
N ALA A 432 28.89 -25.62 -14.29
CA ALA A 432 28.01 -25.47 -15.44
C ALA A 432 28.00 -26.70 -16.36
N VAL A 433 26.89 -26.93 -17.05
CA VAL A 433 26.74 -28.01 -18.06
C VAL A 433 27.44 -27.64 -19.36
N ALA A 434 27.43 -26.35 -19.71
CA ALA A 434 28.08 -25.79 -20.89
C ALA A 434 28.58 -24.36 -20.62
N SER A 435 29.39 -23.81 -21.52
CA SER A 435 29.87 -22.41 -21.47
C SER A 435 28.99 -21.42 -22.26
N VAL A 436 27.81 -21.86 -22.74
CA VAL A 436 26.97 -21.08 -23.66
C VAL A 436 26.05 -20.12 -22.87
N PHE A 437 26.65 -19.06 -22.32
CA PHE A 437 25.94 -18.00 -21.61
C PHE A 437 25.83 -16.73 -22.46
N ARG A 438 24.69 -16.04 -22.38
CA ARG A 438 24.41 -14.77 -23.08
C ARG A 438 23.61 -13.81 -22.21
N GLY A 439 23.96 -12.52 -22.24
CA GLY A 439 23.12 -11.44 -21.71
C GLY A 439 23.77 -10.06 -21.85
N SER A 440 23.37 -9.13 -20.99
CA SER A 440 23.81 -7.72 -21.05
C SER A 440 24.84 -7.37 -19.97
N SER A 441 25.62 -6.31 -20.15
CA SER A 441 26.50 -5.77 -19.10
C SER A 441 25.79 -4.80 -18.14
N VAL A 442 24.74 -4.11 -18.60
CA VAL A 442 24.07 -3.01 -17.89
C VAL A 442 22.55 -3.24 -17.82
N PHE A 443 21.94 -2.94 -16.67
CA PHE A 443 20.48 -3.02 -16.49
C PHE A 443 19.73 -2.01 -17.37
N ASP A 444 18.69 -2.47 -18.06
CA ASP A 444 17.77 -1.62 -18.83
C ASP A 444 16.32 -1.89 -18.44
N PHE A 445 15.64 -0.86 -17.92
CA PHE A 445 14.23 -0.93 -17.52
C PHE A 445 13.27 -1.22 -18.68
N ARG A 446 13.72 -1.07 -19.93
CA ARG A 446 12.95 -1.38 -21.16
C ARG A 446 12.95 -2.87 -21.47
N THR A 447 13.95 -3.61 -20.99
CA THR A 447 14.06 -5.08 -21.08
C THR A 447 14.36 -5.65 -19.69
N PRO A 448 13.49 -5.44 -18.69
CA PRO A 448 13.81 -5.69 -17.29
C PRO A 448 13.85 -7.18 -16.91
N ALA A 449 13.51 -8.06 -17.84
CA ALA A 449 13.65 -9.52 -17.75
C ALA A 449 15.00 -10.03 -18.30
N ALA A 450 15.83 -9.17 -18.93
CA ALA A 450 17.10 -9.60 -19.50
C ALA A 450 18.16 -9.86 -18.41
N ASP A 451 18.77 -11.04 -18.45
CA ASP A 451 19.90 -11.41 -17.60
C ASP A 451 21.11 -10.47 -17.79
N LEU A 452 21.74 -10.10 -16.67
CA LEU A 452 23.00 -9.36 -16.67
C LEU A 452 24.14 -10.27 -16.27
N LEU A 453 25.21 -10.30 -17.06
CA LEU A 453 26.31 -11.24 -16.90
C LEU A 453 27.60 -10.53 -16.45
N ARG A 454 28.42 -11.27 -15.71
CA ARG A 454 29.84 -10.99 -15.49
C ARG A 454 30.67 -12.24 -15.75
N CYS A 455 31.63 -12.07 -16.65
CA CYS A 455 32.75 -12.98 -16.81
C CYS A 455 33.69 -12.84 -15.62
N LEU A 456 33.89 -13.89 -14.84
CA LEU A 456 34.79 -13.94 -13.69
C LEU A 456 36.02 -14.81 -14.04
N LEU A 457 37.21 -14.34 -13.67
CA LEU A 457 38.50 -14.97 -13.99
C LEU A 457 38.86 -16.13 -13.06
#